data_AF-A0A940ELQ2-F1
#
_entry.id   AF-A0A940ELQ2-F1
#
_cell.length_a   1.000
_cell.length_b   1.000
_cell.length_c   1.000
_cell.angle_alpha   90.00
_cell.angle_beta   90.00
_cell.angle_gamma   90.00
#
_symmetry.space_group_name_H-M   'P 1'
#
loop_
_entity.id
_entity.type
_entity.pdbx_description
1 polymer ?
#
loop_
_entity_poly.entity_id
_entity_poly.type
_entity_poly.pdbx_seq_one_letter_code
_entity_poly.pdbx_strand_id
1 'polypeptide(L)'
;MQTYSKRQHARFFPYTSGCLMLPVILLNSGFATYSLVASIIAILLFNFDPAFKFYKLNIQHFTNYMKISFVSGMLLATLAFMYPDFSGWVIAIWGLPTFIYGFKLSGQVDNLAKK
;
A
#
# COMPACT_ATOMS: atom_id res chain seq x y z
N MET A 1 13.31 13.62 -16.45
CA MET A 1 13.07 12.28 -15.86
C MET A 1 14.05 12.09 -14.71
N GLN A 2 13.59 11.94 -13.47
CA GLN A 2 14.48 11.58 -12.36
C GLN A 2 14.74 10.06 -12.42
N THR A 3 15.94 9.67 -12.80
CA THR A 3 16.40 8.28 -12.79
C THR A 3 16.83 7.92 -11.36
N TYR A 4 16.00 7.16 -10.66
CA TYR A 4 16.34 6.61 -9.34
C TYR A 4 17.16 5.32 -9.51
N SER A 5 18.18 5.13 -8.67
CA SER A 5 19.03 3.94 -8.70
C SER A 5 18.28 2.70 -8.18
N LYS A 6 18.67 1.48 -8.59
CA LYS A 6 18.10 0.21 -8.07
C LYS A 6 18.05 0.15 -6.53
N ARG A 7 19.01 0.77 -5.84
CA ARG A 7 19.02 0.85 -4.36
C ARG A 7 17.88 1.71 -3.80
N GLN A 8 17.44 2.73 -4.52
CA GLN A 8 16.34 3.60 -4.10
C GLN A 8 14.99 2.92 -4.32
N HIS A 9 14.82 2.18 -5.43
CA HIS A 9 13.61 1.39 -5.68
C HIS A 9 13.37 0.29 -4.61
N ALA A 10 14.41 -0.44 -4.24
CA ALA A 10 14.34 -1.45 -3.16
C ALA A 10 13.91 -0.86 -1.80
N ARG A 11 14.09 0.44 -1.58
CA ARG A 11 13.62 1.16 -0.38
C ARG A 11 12.21 1.72 -0.54
N PHE A 12 11.81 2.13 -1.73
CA PHE A 12 10.51 2.74 -1.97
C PHE A 12 9.35 1.74 -1.99
N PHE A 13 9.60 0.48 -2.40
CA PHE A 13 8.56 -0.54 -2.38
C PHE A 13 8.04 -0.87 -0.96
N PRO A 14 8.89 -1.21 0.03
CA PRO A 14 8.41 -1.45 1.39
C PRO A 14 7.83 -0.19 2.02
N TYR A 15 8.33 1.00 1.68
CA TYR A 15 7.77 2.27 2.13
C TYR A 15 6.34 2.50 1.65
N THR A 16 6.10 2.37 0.34
CA THR A 16 4.77 2.59 -0.24
C THR A 16 3.78 1.51 0.17
N SER A 17 4.24 0.25 0.29
CA SER A 17 3.43 -0.86 0.82
C SER A 17 3.08 -0.66 2.29
N GLY A 18 4.05 -0.21 3.11
CA GLY A 18 3.82 0.12 4.51
C GLY A 18 2.77 1.22 4.66
N CYS A 19 2.89 2.31 3.90
CA CYS A 19 1.90 3.39 3.92
C CYS A 19 0.48 2.92 3.58
N LEU A 20 0.34 1.92 2.70
CA LEU A 20 -0.95 1.34 2.35
C LEU A 20 -1.49 0.40 3.43
N MET A 21 -0.64 -0.44 4.02
CA MET A 21 -1.07 -1.48 4.96
C MET A 21 -1.27 -0.97 6.38
N LEU A 22 -0.49 0.03 6.81
CA LEU A 22 -0.45 0.51 8.19
C LEU A 22 -1.82 1.01 8.70
N PRO A 23 -2.61 1.80 7.94
CA PRO A 23 -3.96 2.20 8.37
C PRO A 23 -4.92 1.01 8.53
N VAL A 24 -4.81 0.04 7.62
CA VAL A 24 -5.64 -1.19 7.61
C VAL A 24 -5.34 -2.07 8.82
N ILE A 25 -4.06 -2.28 9.13
CA ILE A 25 -3.60 -3.06 10.28
C ILE A 25 -4.04 -2.39 11.59
N LEU A 26 -3.87 -1.07 11.72
CA LEU A 26 -4.28 -0.34 12.91
C LEU A 26 -5.78 -0.47 13.17
N LEU A 27 -6.62 -0.37 12.13
CA LEU A 27 -8.06 -0.50 12.27
C LEU A 27 -8.44 -1.90 12.76
N ASN A 28 -7.82 -2.93 12.19
CA ASN A 28 -8.03 -4.31 12.59
C ASN A 28 -7.65 -4.61 14.04
N SER A 29 -6.57 -4.00 14.51
CA SER A 29 -6.11 -4.13 15.90
C SER A 29 -6.96 -3.33 16.88
N GLY A 30 -8.06 -2.71 16.43
CA GLY A 30 -8.97 -1.94 17.27
C GLY A 30 -8.56 -0.48 17.49
N PHE A 31 -7.47 -0.02 16.88
CA PHE A 31 -6.92 1.33 17.04
C PHE A 31 -7.54 2.31 16.02
N ALA A 32 -8.87 2.51 16.08
CA ALA A 32 -9.62 3.30 15.10
C ALA A 32 -9.09 4.73 14.93
N THR A 33 -8.80 5.45 16.01
CA THR A 33 -8.26 6.82 15.96
C THR A 33 -6.91 6.88 15.28
N TYR A 34 -6.01 5.94 15.61
CA TYR A 34 -4.68 5.88 14.99
C TYR A 34 -4.78 5.48 13.51
N SER A 35 -5.71 4.59 13.16
CA SER A 35 -6.00 4.25 11.76
C SER A 35 -6.47 5.47 10.96
N LEU A 36 -7.35 6.30 11.54
CA LEU A 36 -7.84 7.51 10.89
C LEU A 36 -6.69 8.50 10.63
N VAL A 37 -5.84 8.73 11.63
CA VAL A 37 -4.65 9.59 11.49
C VAL A 37 -3.70 9.01 10.42
N ALA A 38 -3.42 7.71 10.48
CA ALA A 38 -2.57 7.03 9.49
C ALA A 38 -3.17 7.08 8.08
N SER A 39 -4.49 7.02 7.94
CA SER A 39 -5.20 7.14 6.66
C SER A 39 -5.02 8.53 6.06
N ILE A 40 -5.18 9.57 6.87
CA ILE A 40 -4.94 10.96 6.42
C ILE A 40 -3.49 11.12 5.97
N ILE A 41 -2.53 10.63 6.75
CA ILE A 41 -1.11 10.67 6.41
C ILE A 41 -0.86 9.91 5.10
N ALA A 42 -1.40 8.70 4.95
CA ALA A 42 -1.25 7.90 3.74
C ALA A 42 -1.81 8.60 2.50
N ILE A 43 -2.96 9.27 2.62
CA ILE A 43 -3.56 10.06 1.53
C ILE A 43 -2.68 11.27 1.18
N LEU A 44 -2.14 11.97 2.17
CA LEU A 44 -1.22 13.09 1.94
C LEU A 44 0.06 12.62 1.24
N LEU A 45 0.69 11.55 1.74
CA LEU A 45 1.88 10.96 1.13
C LEU A 45 1.58 10.50 -0.31
N PHE A 46 0.46 9.81 -0.54
CA PHE A 46 0.09 9.37 -1.88
C PHE A 46 0.00 10.52 -2.89
N ASN A 47 -0.40 11.72 -2.48
CA ASN A 47 -0.52 12.88 -3.35
C ASN A 47 0.78 13.67 -3.50
N PHE A 48 1.50 13.92 -2.40
CA PHE A 48 2.62 14.88 -2.36
C PHE A 48 4.01 14.23 -2.35
N ASP A 49 4.13 12.97 -1.94
CA ASP A 49 5.43 12.34 -1.75
C ASP A 49 6.11 11.96 -3.09
N PRO A 50 7.41 12.27 -3.27
CA PRO A 50 8.15 11.98 -4.50
C PRO A 50 8.23 10.50 -4.86
N ALA A 51 8.28 9.59 -3.88
CA ALA A 51 8.34 8.14 -4.13
C ALA A 51 7.04 7.64 -4.77
N PHE A 52 5.88 8.10 -4.28
CA PHE A 52 4.60 7.79 -4.91
C PHE A 52 4.47 8.43 -6.29
N LYS A 53 4.96 9.66 -6.46
CA LYS A 53 4.97 10.31 -7.78
C LYS A 53 5.82 9.53 -8.78
N PHE A 54 6.96 9.01 -8.37
CA PHE A 54 7.80 8.16 -9.20
C PHE A 54 7.07 6.89 -9.65
N TYR A 55 6.44 6.15 -8.73
CA TYR A 55 5.71 4.93 -9.11
C TYR A 55 4.49 5.22 -10.01
N LYS A 56 3.75 6.30 -9.75
CA LYS A 56 2.61 6.72 -10.59
C LYS A 56 3.01 7.02 -12.04
N LEU A 57 4.22 7.53 -12.25
CA LEU A 57 4.72 7.89 -13.59
C LEU A 57 5.34 6.71 -14.33
N ASN A 58 5.88 5.71 -13.64
CA ASN A 58 6.66 4.62 -14.24
C ASN A 58 5.95 3.27 -14.26
N ILE A 59 4.92 3.06 -13.44
CA ILE A 59 4.16 1.80 -13.39
C ILE A 59 2.73 2.04 -13.86
N GLN A 60 2.36 1.39 -14.95
CA GLN A 60 0.98 1.36 -15.42
C GLN A 60 0.10 0.65 -14.37
N HIS A 61 -1.07 1.22 -14.09
CA HIS A 61 -2.03 0.72 -13.08
C HIS A 61 -1.63 0.90 -11.61
N PHE A 62 -0.47 1.45 -11.25
CA PHE A 62 -0.08 1.66 -9.85
C PHE A 62 -1.07 2.53 -9.07
N THR A 63 -1.57 3.61 -9.68
CA THR A 63 -2.61 4.47 -9.07
C THR A 63 -3.88 3.69 -8.75
N ASN A 64 -4.34 2.85 -9.68
CA ASN A 64 -5.58 2.09 -9.50
C ASN A 64 -5.38 0.99 -8.46
N TYR A 65 -4.24 0.30 -8.51
CA TYR A 65 -3.84 -0.67 -7.49
C TYR A 65 -3.86 -0.04 -6.09
N MET A 66 -3.14 1.07 -5.89
CA MET A 66 -3.07 1.74 -4.58
C MET A 66 -4.46 2.15 -4.07
N LYS A 67 -5.31 2.73 -4.92
CA LYS A 67 -6.67 3.14 -4.54
C LYS A 67 -7.55 1.93 -4.20
N ILE A 68 -7.60 0.93 -5.08
CA ILE A 68 -8.45 -0.25 -4.90
C ILE A 68 -8.00 -1.03 -3.67
N SER A 69 -6.70 -1.28 -3.52
CA SER A 69 -6.15 -1.97 -2.35
C SER A 69 -6.43 -1.18 -1.07
N PHE A 70 -6.18 0.13 -1.04
CA PHE A 70 -6.49 0.93 0.15
C PHE A 70 -7.98 0.90 0.53
N VAL A 71 -8.89 1.13 -0.42
CA VAL A 71 -10.34 1.13 -0.16
C VAL A 71 -10.83 -0.26 0.25
N SER A 72 -10.44 -1.31 -0.48
CA SER A 72 -10.81 -2.68 -0.13
C SER A 72 -10.26 -3.12 1.22
N GLY A 73 -9.03 -2.71 1.56
CA GLY A 73 -8.41 -2.98 2.84
C GLY A 73 -9.13 -2.31 3.99
N MET A 74 -9.46 -1.02 3.84
CA MET A 74 -10.22 -0.28 4.86
C MET A 74 -11.63 -0.85 5.06
N LEU A 75 -12.32 -1.24 3.97
CA LEU A 75 -13.63 -1.90 4.06
C LEU A 75 -13.54 -3.23 4.81
N LEU A 76 -12.56 -4.07 4.46
CA LEU A 76 -12.36 -5.37 5.12
C LEU A 76 -11.92 -5.21 6.57
N ALA A 77 -11.06 -4.25 6.89
CA ALA A 77 -10.67 -3.98 8.27
C ALA A 77 -11.84 -3.40 9.09
N THR A 78 -12.76 -2.66 8.48
CA THR A 78 -14.00 -2.23 9.13
C THR A 78 -14.90 -3.42 9.45
N LEU A 79 -15.07 -4.35 8.51
CA LEU A 79 -15.82 -5.58 8.74
C LEU A 79 -15.14 -6.45 9.82
N ALA A 80 -13.81 -6.57 9.78
CA ALA A 80 -13.03 -7.29 10.78
C ALA A 80 -13.13 -6.67 12.18
N PHE A 81 -13.20 -5.34 12.26
CA PHE A 81 -13.44 -4.61 13.50
C PHE A 81 -14.83 -4.92 14.10
N MET A 82 -15.85 -5.12 13.26
CA MET A 82 -17.20 -5.51 13.71
C MET A 82 -17.31 -7.01 14.07
N TYR A 83 -16.51 -7.88 13.42
CA TYR A 83 -16.49 -9.33 13.64
C TYR A 83 -15.09 -9.81 14.04
N PRO A 84 -14.66 -9.55 15.29
CA PRO A 84 -13.29 -9.79 15.74
C PRO A 84 -12.86 -11.27 15.65
N ASP A 85 -13.81 -12.20 15.76
CA ASP A 85 -13.56 -13.65 15.70
C ASP A 85 -12.90 -14.11 14.39
N PHE A 86 -13.14 -13.40 13.28
CA PHE A 86 -12.58 -13.73 11.96
C PHE A 86 -11.57 -12.70 11.46
N SER A 87 -11.24 -11.69 12.27
CA SER A 87 -10.44 -10.53 11.89
C SER A 87 -9.09 -10.89 11.26
N GLY A 88 -8.35 -11.82 11.86
CA GLY A 88 -7.05 -12.27 11.35
C GLY A 88 -7.14 -12.92 9.96
N TRP A 89 -8.17 -13.74 9.72
CA TRP A 89 -8.38 -14.41 8.43
C TRP A 89 -8.77 -13.45 7.33
N VAL A 90 -9.68 -12.52 7.63
CA VAL A 90 -10.15 -11.50 6.69
C VAL A 90 -8.98 -10.65 6.18
N ILE A 91 -8.06 -10.27 7.08
CA ILE A 91 -6.88 -9.50 6.70
C ILE A 91 -5.83 -10.34 6.00
N ALA A 92 -5.63 -11.60 6.38
CA ALA A 92 -4.71 -12.47 5.66
C ALA A 92 -5.13 -12.66 4.19
N ILE A 93 -6.43 -12.86 3.96
CA ILE A 93 -7.02 -13.03 2.62
C ILE A 93 -6.82 -11.78 1.76
N TRP A 94 -6.81 -10.58 2.35
CA TRP A 94 -6.57 -9.34 1.62
C TRP A 94 -5.07 -8.99 1.50
N GLY A 95 -4.32 -9.14 2.58
CA GLY A 95 -2.94 -8.69 2.72
C GLY A 95 -1.98 -9.49 1.85
N LEU A 96 -2.14 -10.81 1.77
CA LEU A 96 -1.27 -11.67 0.97
C LEU A 96 -1.38 -11.39 -0.54
N PRO A 97 -2.59 -11.39 -1.16
CA PRO A 97 -2.73 -11.05 -2.58
C PRO A 97 -2.28 -9.62 -2.88
N THR A 98 -2.59 -8.67 -2.00
CA THR A 98 -2.17 -7.27 -2.16
C THR A 98 -0.65 -7.17 -2.16
N PHE A 99 0.03 -7.81 -1.21
CA PHE A 99 1.49 -7.82 -1.15
C PHE A 99 2.13 -8.48 -2.37
N ILE A 100 1.63 -9.65 -2.80
CA ILE A 100 2.14 -10.37 -3.98
C ILE A 100 1.96 -9.54 -5.25
N TYR A 101 0.80 -8.91 -5.44
CA TYR A 101 0.53 -8.09 -6.61
C TYR A 101 1.36 -6.79 -6.60
N GLY A 102 1.48 -6.14 -5.45
CA GLY A 102 2.39 -5.01 -5.24
C GLY A 102 3.84 -5.37 -5.56
N PHE A 103 4.30 -6.54 -5.12
CA PHE A 103 5.65 -7.04 -5.41
C PHE A 103 5.85 -7.23 -6.92
N LYS A 104 4.89 -7.85 -7.62
CA LYS A 104 4.92 -8.00 -9.09
C LYS A 104 4.97 -6.65 -9.82
N LEU A 105 4.16 -5.67 -9.38
CA LEU A 105 4.20 -4.31 -9.94
C LEU A 105 5.57 -3.66 -9.71
N SER A 106 6.14 -3.80 -8.52
CA SER A 106 7.46 -3.24 -8.21
C SER A 106 8.57 -3.84 -9.08
N GLY A 107 8.48 -5.15 -9.41
CA GLY A 107 9.43 -5.81 -10.31
C GLY A 107 9.44 -5.25 -11.75
N GLN A 108 8.36 -4.58 -12.18
CA GLN A 108 8.34 -3.90 -13.49
C GLN A 108 9.32 -2.72 -13.54
N VAL A 109 9.55 -2.04 -12.42
CA VAL A 109 10.50 -0.93 -12.32
C VAL A 109 11.94 -1.42 -12.36
N ASP A 110 12.23 -2.58 -11.78
CA ASP A 110 13.57 -3.19 -11.88
C ASP A 110 13.94 -3.57 -13.32
N ASN A 111 12.94 -3.92 -14.14
CA ASN A 111 13.12 -4.19 -15.56
C ASN A 111 13.34 -2.90 -16.37
N LEU A 112 12.71 -1.79 -15.97
CA LEU A 112 12.97 -0.46 -16.55
C LEU A 112 14.38 0.06 -16.20
N ALA A 113 14.89 -0.24 -15.00
CA ALA A 113 16.23 0.15 -14.56
C ALA A 113 17.37 -0.73 -15.11
N LYS A 114 17.05 -1.78 -15.89
CA LYS A 114 18.02 -2.65 -16.58
C LYS A 114 18.19 -2.29 -18.07
N LYS A 115 17.32 -1.44 -18.61
CA LYS A 115 17.34 -0.98 -20.00
C LYS A 115 18.06 0.36 -20.10
#